data_AF-A0A815VBV1-F1
#
_entry.id   AF-A0A815VBV1-F1
#
_cell.length_a   1.000
_cell.length_b   1.000
_cell.length_c   1.000
_cell.angle_alpha   90.00
_cell.angle_beta   90.00
_cell.angle_gamma   90.00
#
_symmetry.space_group_name_H-M   'P 1'
#
loop_
_entity.id
_entity.type
_entity.pdbx_description
1 polymer ?
#
loop_
_entity_poly.entity_id
_entity_poly.type
_entity_poly.pdbx_seq_one_letter_code
_entity_poly.pdbx_strand_id
1 'polypeptide(L)'
;KYCEDEHYVKFFVPVFETLPPQYFIRVISDKWIASETQVAVSFRHLILPEKHPAPTELLDLQPLPVNALRNSKYEDLYNFKFFNGIQTQVFNTLYNTDDNVFLGASTGSGKTICAEFAILRLFSNEKFKENPDPKCV
;
A
#
# COMPACT_ATOMS: atom_id res chain seq x y z
N LYS A 1 17.70 39.42 6.96
CA LYS A 1 17.21 39.26 5.56
C LYS A 1 15.94 38.43 5.49
N TYR A 2 15.82 37.34 6.26
CA TYR A 2 14.62 36.49 6.29
C TYR A 2 13.71 36.72 7.52
N CYS A 3 13.81 37.89 8.16
CA CYS A 3 13.11 38.17 9.41
C CYS A 3 11.61 38.50 9.22
N GLU A 4 11.23 38.94 8.03
CA GLU A 4 9.85 39.30 7.67
C GLU A 4 9.15 38.17 6.88
N ASP A 5 9.90 37.16 6.46
CA ASP A 5 9.37 36.03 5.70
C ASP A 5 8.80 34.96 6.64
N GLU A 6 7.68 34.35 6.25
CA GLU A 6 7.14 33.19 6.95
C GLU A 6 7.94 31.92 6.64
N HIS A 7 8.30 31.17 7.69
CA HIS A 7 9.05 29.92 7.57
C HIS A 7 8.20 28.72 8.00
N TYR A 8 8.16 27.69 7.16
CA TYR A 8 7.40 26.46 7.43
C TYR A 8 8.36 25.30 7.72
N VAL A 9 8.24 24.69 8.89
CA VAL A 9 9.01 23.50 9.28
C VAL A 9 8.05 22.33 9.48
N LYS A 10 8.24 21.25 8.72
CA LYS A 10 7.42 20.03 8.82
C LYS A 10 8.26 18.90 9.39
N PHE A 11 7.79 18.31 10.48
CA PHE A 11 8.41 17.16 11.13
C PHE A 11 7.32 16.30 11.77
N PHE A 12 7.68 15.07 12.10
CA PHE A 12 6.79 14.11 12.75
C PHE A 12 7.28 13.83 14.17
N VAL A 13 6.37 13.78 15.13
CA VAL A 13 6.64 13.43 16.53
C VAL A 13 5.80 12.20 16.87
N PRO A 14 6.38 11.17 17.51
CA PRO A 14 5.60 10.01 17.92
C PRO A 14 4.59 10.42 18.99
N VAL A 15 3.37 9.90 18.89
CA VAL A 15 2.33 10.03 19.91
C VAL A 15 2.15 8.64 20.54
N PHE A 16 2.25 8.59 21.87
CA PHE A 16 2.13 7.34 22.63
C PHE A 16 0.68 7.12 23.08
N GLU A 17 0.30 5.86 23.35
CA GLU A 17 -1.07 5.50 23.73
C GLU A 17 -1.58 6.23 24.98
N THR A 18 -0.71 6.46 25.97
CA THR A 18 -1.00 7.37 27.07
C THR A 18 -0.84 8.80 26.55
N LEU A 19 -1.90 9.33 25.93
CA LEU A 19 -1.91 10.68 25.36
C LEU A 19 -1.56 11.71 26.45
N PRO A 20 -0.42 12.40 26.34
CA PRO A 20 -0.17 13.54 27.19
C PRO A 20 -1.18 14.65 26.86
N PRO A 21 -1.51 15.55 27.79
CA PRO A 21 -2.49 16.61 27.52
C PRO A 21 -2.02 17.61 26.44
N GLN A 22 -0.69 17.76 26.27
CA GLN A 22 -0.07 18.68 25.33
C GLN A 22 1.40 18.35 25.08
N TYR A 23 1.91 18.81 23.93
CA TYR A 23 3.34 18.97 23.68
C TYR A 23 3.75 20.44 23.72
N PHE A 24 5.05 20.67 23.91
CA PHE A 24 5.63 22.01 23.85
C PHE A 24 6.62 22.09 22.69
N ILE A 25 6.39 23.05 21.80
CA ILE A 25 7.35 23.42 20.77
C ILE A 25 8.11 24.64 21.31
N ARG A 26 9.41 24.49 21.51
CA ARG A 26 10.29 25.58 21.97
C ARG A 26 11.30 25.90 20.88
N VAL A 27 11.28 27.15 20.42
CA VAL A 27 12.25 27.70 19.47
C VAL A 27 13.21 28.56 20.27
N ILE A 28 14.50 28.20 20.27
CA ILE A 28 15.54 28.87 21.05
C ILE A 28 16.58 29.43 20.08
N SER A 29 16.99 30.67 20.29
CA SER A 29 18.10 31.28 19.57
C SER A 29 19.42 30.70 20.06
N ASP A 30 20.26 30.24 19.13
CA ASP A 30 21.61 29.74 19.45
C ASP A 30 22.58 30.87 19.89
N LYS A 31 22.26 32.13 19.54
CA LYS A 31 23.16 33.28 19.74
C LYS A 31 22.76 34.25 20.84
N TRP A 32 21.47 34.28 21.21
CA TRP A 32 20.92 35.30 22.09
C TRP A 32 20.34 34.66 23.35
N ILE A 33 20.83 35.09 24.51
CA ILE A 33 20.34 34.64 25.82
C ILE A 33 18.89 35.13 25.99
N ALA A 34 18.04 34.27 26.55
CA ALA A 34 16.61 34.53 26.79
C ALA A 34 15.78 34.83 25.52
N SER A 35 16.34 34.62 24.31
CA SER A 35 15.59 34.68 23.07
C SER A 35 14.98 33.32 22.78
N GLU A 36 13.84 33.05 23.41
CA GLU A 36 13.08 31.83 23.19
C GLU A 36 11.59 32.09 23.03
N THR A 37 10.91 31.16 22.36
CA THR A 37 9.46 31.18 22.22
C THR A 37 8.96 29.77 22.42
N GLN A 38 7.97 29.61 23.30
CA GLN A 38 7.37 28.33 23.61
C GLN A 38 5.88 28.36 23.31
N VAL A 39 5.40 27.36 22.58
CA VAL A 39 3.99 27.17 22.22
C VAL A 39 3.53 25.81 22.70
N ALA A 40 2.37 25.76 23.37
CA ALA A 40 1.73 24.52 23.78
C ALA A 40 0.80 24.02 22.67
N VAL A 41 1.02 22.79 22.19
CA VAL A 41 0.16 22.08 21.25
C VAL A 41 -0.74 21.16 22.06
N SER A 42 -2.01 21.55 22.21
CA SER A 42 -2.99 20.77 23.00
C SER A 42 -3.55 19.59 22.22
N PHE A 43 -3.68 18.44 22.88
CA PHE A 43 -4.31 17.24 22.33
C PHE A 43 -5.76 17.04 22.78
N ARG A 44 -6.37 18.02 23.46
CA ARG A 44 -7.74 17.92 24.00
C ARG A 44 -8.80 17.57 22.94
N HIS A 45 -8.60 18.05 21.72
CA HIS A 45 -9.49 17.79 20.57
C HIS A 45 -8.82 16.96 19.48
N LEU A 46 -7.72 16.28 19.80
CA LEU A 46 -7.02 15.41 18.86
C LEU A 46 -7.78 14.08 18.75
N ILE A 47 -8.35 13.82 17.58
CA ILE A 47 -8.92 12.51 17.24
C ILE A 47 -7.82 11.67 16.63
N LEU A 48 -7.33 10.68 17.36
CA LEU A 48 -6.42 9.69 16.80
C LEU A 48 -7.17 8.81 15.79
N PRO A 49 -6.55 8.48 14.64
CA PRO A 49 -7.14 7.52 13.73
C PRO A 49 -7.24 6.16 14.41
N GLU A 50 -8.19 5.35 13.95
CA GLU A 50 -8.28 3.96 14.37
C GLU A 50 -6.99 3.22 13.99
N LYS A 51 -6.58 2.30 14.87
CA LYS A 51 -5.45 1.41 14.55
C LYS A 51 -5.81 0.60 13.31
N HIS A 52 -4.94 0.61 12.32
CA HIS A 52 -5.12 -0.21 11.14
C HIS A 52 -5.20 -1.70 11.53
N PRO A 53 -6.07 -2.49 10.88
CA PRO A 53 -6.08 -3.93 11.08
C PRO A 53 -4.72 -4.52 10.71
N ALA A 54 -4.37 -5.64 11.32
CA ALA A 54 -3.15 -6.36 10.95
C ALA A 54 -3.15 -6.70 9.45
N PRO A 55 -2.00 -6.57 8.77
CA PRO A 55 -1.91 -6.95 7.36
C PRO A 55 -2.18 -8.44 7.20
N THR A 56 -2.70 -8.84 6.03
CA THR A 56 -2.92 -10.25 5.70
C THR A 56 -1.59 -11.00 5.71
N GLU A 57 -1.52 -12.08 6.47
CA GLU A 57 -0.32 -12.92 6.55
C GLU A 57 -0.07 -13.63 5.21
N LEU A 58 1.21 -13.73 4.86
CA LEU A 58 1.65 -14.53 3.72
C LEU A 58 1.69 -15.99 4.16
N LEU A 59 0.84 -16.80 3.53
CA LEU A 59 0.78 -18.23 3.82
C LEU A 59 1.98 -18.94 3.18
N ASP A 60 2.56 -19.92 3.89
CA ASP A 60 3.64 -20.78 3.37
C ASP A 60 3.04 -21.84 2.43
N LEU A 61 2.60 -21.38 1.25
CA LEU A 61 2.03 -22.21 0.21
C LEU A 61 3.12 -22.81 -0.67
N GLN A 62 2.85 -24.00 -1.20
CA GLN A 62 3.68 -24.60 -2.22
C GLN A 62 3.73 -23.68 -3.46
N PRO A 63 4.91 -23.30 -3.96
CA PRO A 63 5.03 -22.40 -5.10
C PRO A 63 4.23 -22.91 -6.29
N LEU A 64 3.38 -22.04 -6.84
CA LEU A 64 2.52 -22.41 -7.95
C LEU A 64 3.35 -22.54 -9.23
N PRO A 65 3.31 -23.69 -9.95
CA PRO A 65 3.98 -23.81 -11.23
C PRO A 65 3.25 -23.00 -12.31
N VAL A 66 3.98 -22.53 -13.32
CA VAL A 66 3.40 -21.76 -14.45
C VAL A 66 2.32 -22.55 -15.20
N ASN A 67 2.44 -23.89 -15.24
CA ASN A 67 1.45 -24.81 -15.80
C ASN A 67 0.04 -24.69 -15.17
N ALA A 68 -0.10 -24.01 -14.02
CA ALA A 68 -1.39 -23.72 -13.42
C ALA A 68 -2.28 -22.80 -14.27
N LEU A 69 -1.72 -22.07 -15.25
CA LEU A 69 -2.46 -21.22 -16.18
C LEU A 69 -3.33 -22.02 -17.17
N ARG A 70 -3.04 -23.31 -17.38
CA ARG A 70 -3.79 -24.24 -18.26
C ARG A 70 -3.88 -23.78 -19.71
N ASN A 71 -2.90 -22.99 -20.18
CA ASN A 71 -2.86 -22.50 -21.55
C ASN A 71 -1.41 -22.30 -21.98
N SER A 72 -0.95 -23.11 -22.93
CA SER A 72 0.42 -23.07 -23.45
C SER A 72 0.86 -21.66 -23.86
N LYS A 73 -0.02 -20.86 -24.47
CA LYS A 73 0.33 -19.49 -24.90
C LYS A 73 0.57 -18.53 -23.74
N TYR A 74 -0.09 -18.76 -22.61
CA TYR A 74 0.08 -17.93 -21.41
C TYR A 74 1.28 -18.40 -20.60
N GLU A 75 1.56 -19.69 -20.63
CA GLU A 75 2.74 -20.29 -20.01
C GLU A 75 4.03 -19.79 -20.68
N ASP A 76 4.04 -19.67 -22.02
CA ASP A 76 5.18 -19.16 -22.80
C ASP A 76 5.53 -17.68 -22.53
N LEU A 77 4.64 -16.92 -21.89
CA LEU A 77 4.91 -15.52 -21.52
C LEU A 77 5.89 -15.40 -20.34
N TYR A 78 6.03 -16.46 -19.54
CA TYR A 78 6.78 -16.44 -18.29
C TYR A 78 8.08 -17.24 -18.41
N ASN A 79 9.23 -16.56 -18.22
CA ASN A 79 10.57 -17.17 -18.29
C ASN A 79 11.00 -17.91 -16.99
N PHE A 80 10.09 -18.17 -16.07
CA PHE A 80 10.36 -18.84 -14.78
C PHE A 80 9.47 -20.06 -14.59
N LYS A 81 9.83 -20.95 -13.65
CA LYS A 81 9.09 -22.21 -13.42
C LYS A 81 7.98 -22.09 -12.37
N PHE A 82 8.17 -21.24 -11.37
CA PHE A 82 7.27 -21.09 -10.23
C PHE A 82 7.01 -19.62 -9.93
N PHE A 83 5.77 -19.31 -9.55
CA PHE A 83 5.37 -18.00 -9.04
C PHE A 83 5.86 -17.81 -7.60
N ASN A 84 5.97 -16.56 -7.17
CA ASN A 84 6.34 -16.25 -5.79
C ASN A 84 5.17 -16.52 -4.82
N GLY A 85 5.43 -16.45 -3.50
CA GLY A 85 4.41 -16.74 -2.48
C GLY A 85 3.19 -15.82 -2.57
N ILE A 86 3.41 -14.52 -2.85
CA ILE A 86 2.32 -13.54 -2.98
C ILE A 86 1.43 -13.88 -4.18
N GLN A 87 2.04 -14.06 -5.35
CA GLN A 87 1.39 -14.45 -6.61
C GLN A 87 0.64 -15.77 -6.45
N THR A 88 1.23 -16.75 -5.77
CA THR A 88 0.60 -18.04 -5.48
C THR A 88 -0.66 -17.87 -4.62
N GLN A 89 -0.58 -17.06 -3.56
CA GLN A 89 -1.72 -16.80 -2.68
C GLN A 89 -2.86 -16.05 -3.38
N VAL A 90 -2.55 -15.11 -4.28
CA VAL A 90 -3.57 -14.31 -4.99
C VAL A 90 -4.06 -14.95 -6.29
N PHE A 91 -3.38 -15.97 -6.80
CA PHE A 91 -3.68 -16.58 -8.10
C PHE A 91 -5.12 -17.05 -8.19
N ASN A 92 -5.63 -17.73 -7.15
CA ASN A 92 -6.99 -18.25 -7.17
C ASN A 92 -8.04 -17.12 -7.30
N THR A 93 -7.86 -16.02 -6.57
CA THR A 93 -8.79 -14.89 -6.61
C THR A 93 -8.67 -14.08 -7.89
N LEU A 94 -7.48 -13.94 -8.46
CA LEU A 94 -7.28 -13.13 -9.68
C LEU A 94 -7.54 -13.89 -10.99
N TYR A 95 -7.35 -15.21 -10.99
CA TYR A 95 -7.47 -16.02 -12.21
C TYR A 95 -8.71 -16.92 -12.24
N ASN A 96 -9.22 -17.36 -11.09
CA ASN A 96 -10.40 -18.24 -11.04
C ASN A 96 -11.70 -17.53 -10.66
N THR A 97 -11.64 -16.35 -10.03
CA THR A 97 -12.83 -15.54 -9.71
C THR A 97 -12.79 -14.20 -10.44
N ASP A 98 -13.96 -13.56 -10.54
CA ASP A 98 -14.12 -12.24 -11.18
C ASP A 98 -14.45 -11.16 -10.12
N ASP A 99 -13.99 -11.36 -8.89
CA ASP A 99 -14.21 -10.45 -7.76
C ASP A 99 -13.26 -9.26 -7.79
N ASN A 100 -13.66 -8.13 -7.19
CA ASN A 100 -12.78 -6.98 -7.03
C ASN A 100 -11.71 -7.29 -5.97
N VAL A 101 -10.43 -7.18 -6.34
CA VAL A 101 -9.30 -7.51 -5.46
C VAL A 101 -8.46 -6.27 -5.16
N PHE A 102 -8.15 -6.05 -3.88
CA PHE A 102 -7.14 -5.10 -3.43
C PHE A 102 -5.84 -5.83 -3.09
N LEU A 103 -4.74 -5.50 -3.79
CA LEU A 103 -3.42 -6.08 -3.56
C LEU A 103 -2.41 -5.02 -3.09
N GLY A 104 -2.21 -4.96 -1.77
CA GLY A 104 -1.17 -4.14 -1.13
C GLY A 104 0.11 -4.94 -0.90
N ALA A 105 1.08 -4.85 -1.81
CA ALA A 105 2.40 -5.47 -1.65
C ALA A 105 3.53 -4.46 -1.91
N SER A 106 4.73 -4.69 -1.38
CA SER A 106 5.88 -3.79 -1.56
C SER A 106 6.35 -3.75 -3.03
N THR A 107 7.13 -2.72 -3.38
CA THR A 107 7.72 -2.62 -4.72
C THR A 107 8.68 -3.78 -4.94
N GLY A 108 8.62 -4.42 -6.12
CA GLY A 108 9.41 -5.61 -6.43
C GLY A 108 8.74 -6.95 -6.10
N SER A 109 7.59 -6.98 -5.41
CA SER A 109 6.85 -8.23 -5.12
C SER A 109 6.15 -8.89 -6.32
N GLY A 110 6.33 -8.37 -7.53
CA GLY A 110 5.73 -8.94 -8.73
C GLY A 110 4.22 -8.66 -8.89
N LYS A 111 3.75 -7.50 -8.42
CA LYS A 111 2.36 -7.02 -8.61
C LYS A 111 1.96 -6.92 -10.09
N THR A 112 2.91 -6.65 -10.98
CA THR A 112 2.69 -6.61 -12.43
C THR A 112 2.13 -7.95 -12.95
N ILE A 113 2.71 -9.06 -12.50
CA ILE A 113 2.24 -10.41 -12.84
C ILE A 113 0.85 -10.68 -12.27
N CYS A 114 0.55 -10.14 -11.09
CA CYS A 114 -0.80 -10.23 -10.51
C CYS A 114 -1.83 -9.49 -11.39
N ALA A 115 -1.48 -8.31 -11.92
CA ALA A 115 -2.33 -7.60 -12.87
C ALA A 115 -2.48 -8.37 -14.19
N GLU A 116 -1.40 -9.00 -14.67
CA GLU A 116 -1.45 -9.86 -15.86
C GLU A 116 -2.40 -11.05 -15.66
N PHE A 117 -2.48 -11.68 -14.48
CA PHE A 117 -3.47 -12.74 -14.23
C PHE A 117 -4.90 -12.28 -14.50
N ALA A 118 -5.27 -11.09 -14.02
CA ALA A 118 -6.60 -10.52 -14.26
C ALA A 118 -6.82 -10.23 -15.76
N ILE A 119 -5.80 -9.75 -16.47
CA ILE A 119 -5.87 -9.49 -17.92
C ILE A 119 -5.98 -10.80 -18.72
N LEU A 120 -5.21 -11.83 -18.37
CA LEU A 120 -5.26 -13.15 -19.00
C LEU A 120 -6.63 -13.80 -18.78
N ARG A 121 -7.18 -13.67 -17.56
CA ARG A 121 -8.54 -14.09 -17.24
C ARG A 121 -9.57 -13.36 -18.11
N LEU A 122 -9.46 -12.04 -18.24
CA LEU A 122 -10.34 -11.24 -19.10
C LEU A 122 -10.31 -11.73 -20.56
N PHE A 123 -9.14 -12.02 -21.11
CA PHE A 123 -9.01 -12.54 -22.48
C PHE A 123 -9.49 -13.98 -22.65
N SER A 124 -9.45 -14.79 -21.58
CA SER A 124 -9.97 -16.16 -21.58
C SER A 124 -11.50 -16.21 -21.55
N ASN A 125 -12.15 -15.20 -20.99
CA ASN A 125 -13.60 -15.14 -20.84
C ASN A 125 -14.27 -14.74 -22.16
N GLU A 126 -14.84 -15.71 -22.87
CA GLU A 126 -15.56 -15.49 -24.14
C GLU A 126 -16.75 -14.52 -24.02
N LYS A 127 -17.34 -14.39 -22.83
CA LYS A 127 -18.45 -13.46 -22.54
C LYS A 127 -18.09 -11.99 -22.81
N PHE A 128 -16.81 -11.62 -22.69
CA PHE A 128 -16.34 -10.27 -23.02
C PHE A 128 -16.18 -10.03 -24.52
N LYS A 129 -16.11 -11.10 -25.34
CA LYS A 129 -16.09 -11.00 -26.81
C LYS A 129 -17.48 -10.71 -27.38
N GLU A 130 -18.55 -11.12 -26.68
CA GLU A 130 -19.94 -10.97 -27.14
C GLU A 130 -20.62 -9.68 -26.65
N ASN A 131 -20.28 -9.15 -25.46
CA ASN A 131 -20.81 -7.88 -24.97
C ASN A 131 -19.72 -7.00 -24.34
N PRO A 132 -19.19 -5.99 -25.06
CA PRO A 132 -18.09 -5.15 -24.61
C PRO A 132 -18.61 -3.98 -23.76
N ASP A 133 -19.35 -4.25 -22.70
CA ASP A 133 -19.64 -3.22 -21.69
C ASP A 133 -18.48 -3.21 -20.69
N PRO A 134 -17.52 -2.28 -20.81
CA PRO A 134 -16.39 -2.22 -19.89
C PRO A 134 -16.90 -1.80 -18.51
N LYS A 135 -16.99 -2.76 -17.58
CA LYS A 135 -17.12 -2.45 -16.16
C LYS A 135 -15.73 -2.25 -15.58
N CYS A 136 -15.15 -1.08 -15.82
CA CYS A 136 -14.08 -0.57 -14.98
C CYS A 136 -14.76 0.18 -13.83
N VAL A 137 -14.70 -0.37 -12.62
CA VAL A 137 -15.06 0.34 -11.38
C VAL A 137 -13.78 0.88 -10.77
#